data_AF-A0A2S2Q4A2-F1
#
_entry.id   AF-A0A2S2Q4A2-F1
#
_cell.length_a   1.000
_cell.length_b   1.000
_cell.length_c   1.000
_cell.angle_alpha   90.00
_cell.angle_beta   90.00
_cell.angle_gamma   90.00
#
_symmetry.space_group_name_H-M   'P 1'
#
loop_
_entity.id
_entity.type
_entity.pdbx_description
1 polymer ?
#
loop_
_entity_poly.entity_id
_entity_poly.type
_entity_poly.pdbx_seq_one_letter_code
_entity_poly.pdbx_strand_id
1 'polypeptide(L)'
;MDPGVVQASSSQTSSQLNPLHMILRGCFVFIDIGRDLAPNYDTLNDKLIQLGAKIEKTLSNKLTHIIFFKGVLKTKKVAAKLNIPLVSPQWVYYCYKEKKKLNHSDYPPLCICAYSLQNIVMRNRVDVNEIKHRDPNAAPRHSIEEIIDELNSSLEEIHEIDKYISIATGKNVEDM
;
A
#
# COMPACT_ATOMS: atom_id res chain seq x y z
N MET A 1 11.39 55.87 -38.07
CA MET A 1 10.16 55.80 -37.25
C MET A 1 9.33 54.68 -37.84
N ASP A 2 9.28 53.56 -37.15
CA ASP A 2 8.43 52.41 -37.45
C ASP A 2 7.91 51.92 -36.08
N PRO A 3 6.60 52.01 -35.79
CA PRO A 3 6.08 51.64 -34.49
C PRO A 3 5.86 50.13 -34.42
N GLY A 4 6.37 49.53 -33.35
CA GLY A 4 6.43 48.09 -33.17
C GLY A 4 5.09 47.35 -33.25
N VAL A 5 5.19 46.10 -33.71
CA VAL A 5 4.20 45.06 -33.47
C VAL A 5 4.96 43.86 -32.91
N VAL A 6 5.11 43.82 -31.59
CA VAL A 6 5.45 42.60 -30.87
C VAL A 6 4.14 42.10 -30.27
N GLN A 7 3.41 41.29 -31.03
CA GLN A 7 2.29 40.52 -30.49
C GLN A 7 2.87 39.35 -29.68
N ALA A 8 3.10 39.60 -28.38
CA ALA A 8 3.20 38.55 -27.39
C ALA A 8 1.99 38.67 -26.47
N SER A 9 0.91 37.96 -26.79
CA SER A 9 -0.21 37.71 -25.89
C SER A 9 -1.06 36.56 -26.39
N SER A 10 -0.87 35.38 -25.81
CA SER A 10 -1.97 34.44 -25.49
C SER A 10 -1.42 33.29 -24.65
N SER A 11 -1.09 33.60 -23.39
CA SER A 11 -1.10 32.60 -22.32
C SER A 11 -2.57 32.27 -22.02
N GLN A 12 -3.07 31.21 -22.64
CA GLN A 12 -4.32 30.51 -22.34
C GLN A 12 -3.91 29.13 -21.80
N THR A 13 -4.42 28.54 -20.71
CA THR A 13 -5.64 28.76 -19.93
C THR A 13 -5.43 28.23 -18.50
N SER A 14 -5.79 29.02 -17.50
CA SER A 14 -6.29 28.49 -16.23
C SER A 14 -7.81 28.32 -16.34
N SER A 15 -8.36 27.41 -15.52
CA SER A 15 -9.79 27.18 -15.23
C SER A 15 -10.64 26.31 -16.17
N GLN A 16 -10.29 25.02 -16.22
CA GLN A 16 -11.25 23.98 -15.84
C GLN A 16 -10.50 22.95 -14.99
N LEU A 17 -10.40 23.20 -13.68
CA LEU A 17 -9.86 22.20 -12.75
C LEU A 17 -10.82 21.01 -12.78
N ASN A 18 -10.35 19.87 -13.28
CA ASN A 18 -11.09 18.60 -13.23
C ASN A 18 -11.59 18.41 -11.78
N PRO A 19 -12.92 18.28 -11.53
CA PRO A 19 -13.45 18.12 -10.18
C PRO A 19 -12.82 16.96 -9.41
N LEU A 20 -12.36 15.91 -10.11
CA LEU A 20 -11.63 14.80 -9.50
C LEU A 20 -10.31 15.22 -8.87
N HIS A 21 -9.60 16.18 -9.48
CA HIS A 21 -8.30 16.65 -9.03
C HIS A 21 -8.33 17.31 -7.65
N MET A 22 -9.51 17.67 -7.15
CA MET A 22 -9.67 18.24 -5.81
C MET A 22 -9.76 17.18 -4.71
N ILE A 23 -10.00 15.91 -5.06
CA ILE A 23 -10.30 14.85 -4.10
C ILE A 23 -9.11 14.52 -3.20
N LEU A 24 -7.93 14.29 -3.79
CA LEU A 24 -6.69 14.00 -3.07
C LEU A 24 -5.71 15.17 -3.12
N ARG A 25 -6.19 16.38 -3.43
CA ARG A 25 -5.36 17.58 -3.39
C ARG A 25 -4.73 17.74 -2.00
N GLY A 26 -3.42 17.98 -2.00
CA GLY A 26 -2.63 18.11 -0.76
C GLY A 26 -2.14 16.78 -0.18
N CYS A 27 -2.55 15.64 -0.74
CA CYS A 27 -1.93 14.37 -0.40
C CYS A 27 -0.57 14.23 -1.09
N PHE A 28 0.48 14.02 -0.30
CA PHE A 28 1.80 13.58 -0.76
C PHE A 28 1.91 12.08 -0.50
N VAL A 29 2.14 11.31 -1.55
CA VAL A 29 1.95 9.86 -1.56
C VAL A 29 3.22 9.18 -2.03
N PHE A 30 3.66 8.17 -1.29
CA PHE A 30 4.69 7.22 -1.74
C PHE A 30 4.01 5.87 -2.01
N ILE A 31 4.47 5.16 -3.04
CA ILE A 31 3.89 3.87 -3.43
C ILE A 31 4.95 2.79 -3.21
N ASP A 32 4.62 1.78 -2.42
CA ASP A 32 5.42 0.58 -2.21
C ASP A 32 4.56 -0.66 -2.45
N ILE A 33 4.61 -1.15 -3.68
CA ILE A 33 3.83 -2.30 -4.13
C ILE A 33 4.80 -3.38 -4.65
N GLY A 34 4.49 -4.64 -4.34
CA GLY A 34 5.25 -5.81 -4.81
C GLY A 34 5.47 -5.80 -6.33
N ARG A 35 6.68 -6.19 -6.76
CA ARG A 35 7.11 -6.10 -8.17
C ARG A 35 6.31 -7.00 -9.12
N ASP A 36 5.70 -8.06 -8.59
CA ASP A 36 4.80 -8.98 -9.30
C ASP A 36 3.47 -8.33 -9.73
N LEU A 37 3.16 -7.15 -9.18
CA LEU A 37 1.89 -6.45 -9.40
C LEU A 37 2.06 -5.15 -10.21
N ALA A 38 3.24 -4.99 -10.83
CA ALA A 38 3.62 -3.85 -11.67
C ALA A 38 2.60 -3.48 -12.77
N PRO A 39 1.86 -4.40 -13.44
CA PRO A 39 0.89 -4.02 -14.46
C PRO A 39 -0.24 -3.10 -13.95
N ASN A 40 -0.56 -3.18 -12.65
CA ASN A 40 -1.58 -2.34 -12.01
C ASN A 40 -1.01 -1.02 -11.48
N TYR A 41 0.31 -0.84 -11.52
CA TYR A 41 1.01 0.32 -10.98
C TYR A 41 0.75 1.58 -11.82
N ASP A 42 0.75 1.46 -13.15
CA ASP A 42 0.52 2.60 -14.05
C ASP A 42 -0.92 3.13 -13.88
N THR A 43 -1.91 2.23 -13.82
CA THR A 43 -3.30 2.62 -13.55
C THR A 43 -3.48 3.26 -12.17
N LEU A 44 -2.71 2.83 -11.17
CA LEU A 44 -2.73 3.44 -9.84
C LEU A 44 -2.14 4.85 -9.84
N ASN A 45 -0.99 5.06 -10.51
CA ASN A 45 -0.38 6.39 -10.66
C ASN A 45 -1.34 7.34 -11.37
N ASP A 46 -1.94 6.91 -12.48
CA ASP A 46 -2.86 7.73 -13.25
C ASP A 46 -4.05 8.16 -12.41
N LYS A 47 -4.63 7.24 -11.60
CA LYS A 47 -5.72 7.57 -10.67
C LYS A 47 -5.27 8.57 -9.60
N LEU A 48 -4.09 8.40 -9.00
CA LEU A 48 -3.55 9.33 -8.01
C LEU A 48 -3.37 10.74 -8.60
N ILE A 49 -2.81 10.83 -9.80
CA ILE A 49 -2.59 12.10 -10.51
C ILE A 49 -3.93 12.75 -10.89
N GLN A 50 -4.88 11.97 -11.43
CA GLN A 50 -6.23 12.45 -11.76
C GLN A 50 -6.97 12.97 -10.53
N LEU A 51 -6.74 12.36 -9.36
CA LEU A 51 -7.30 12.79 -8.08
C LEU A 51 -6.55 13.97 -7.44
N GLY A 52 -5.43 14.40 -8.02
CA GLY A 52 -4.63 15.54 -7.56
C GLY A 52 -3.67 15.26 -6.41
N ALA A 53 -3.35 13.99 -6.17
CA ALA A 53 -2.26 13.63 -5.28
C ALA A 53 -0.90 13.95 -5.92
N LYS A 54 0.11 14.23 -5.09
CA LYS A 54 1.51 14.35 -5.50
C LYS A 54 2.24 13.07 -5.15
N ILE A 55 2.87 12.45 -6.15
CA ILE A 55 3.60 11.20 -5.96
C ILE A 55 5.07 11.52 -5.70
N GLU A 56 5.54 11.12 -4.53
CA GLU A 56 6.92 11.30 -4.09
C GLU A 56 7.72 10.04 -4.37
N LYS A 57 8.98 10.21 -4.78
CA LYS A 57 9.90 9.10 -5.09
C LYS A 57 10.64 8.57 -3.86
N THR A 58 10.55 9.28 -2.74
CA THR A 58 11.32 8.98 -1.53
C THR A 58 10.44 9.02 -0.29
N LEU A 59 10.77 8.15 0.67
CA LEU A 59 10.19 8.21 2.00
C LEU A 59 10.70 9.46 2.72
N SER A 60 9.84 10.46 2.83
CA SER A 60 10.13 11.74 3.48
C SER A 60 9.06 12.11 4.51
N ASN A 61 9.36 13.08 5.37
CA ASN A 61 8.42 13.60 6.37
C ASN A 61 7.26 14.42 5.78
N LYS A 62 7.31 14.75 4.48
CA LYS A 62 6.23 15.46 3.78
C LYS A 62 5.08 14.54 3.39
N LEU A 63 5.32 13.23 3.42
CA LEU A 63 4.33 12.23 3.06
C LEU A 63 3.13 12.28 3.99
N THR A 64 1.97 12.17 3.38
CA THR A 64 0.67 12.11 4.06
C THR A 64 0.13 10.70 4.12
N HIS A 65 0.44 9.88 3.12
CA HIS A 65 -0.03 8.50 2.98
C HIS A 65 1.04 7.69 2.25
N ILE A 66 1.10 6.40 2.55
CA ILE A 66 1.90 5.44 1.79
C ILE A 66 0.94 4.38 1.26
N ILE A 67 0.85 4.25 -0.07
CA ILE A 67 0.12 3.14 -0.68
C ILE A 67 1.00 1.90 -0.57
N PHE A 68 0.54 0.90 0.16
CA PHE A 68 1.32 -0.28 0.51
C PHE A 68 0.58 -1.55 0.14
N PHE A 69 1.22 -2.41 -0.66
CA PHE A 69 0.69 -3.72 -0.99
C PHE A 69 1.79 -4.73 -1.31
N LYS A 70 2.02 -5.73 -0.45
CA LYS A 70 3.19 -6.63 -0.55
C LYS A 70 4.53 -5.87 -0.67
N GLY A 71 4.61 -4.66 -0.09
CA GLY A 71 5.79 -3.82 -0.10
C GLY A 71 6.88 -4.30 0.87
N VAL A 72 7.97 -3.55 0.99
CA VAL A 72 9.12 -3.97 1.82
C VAL A 72 8.98 -3.56 3.29
N LEU A 73 9.50 -4.38 4.21
CA LEU A 73 9.46 -4.12 5.65
C LEU A 73 10.10 -2.78 6.05
N LYS A 74 11.12 -2.33 5.30
CA LYS A 74 11.77 -1.03 5.50
C LYS A 74 10.75 0.10 5.45
N THR A 75 9.82 0.07 4.51
CA THR A 75 8.77 1.08 4.36
C THR A 75 7.82 1.05 5.54
N LYS A 76 7.37 -0.14 5.99
CA LYS A 76 6.52 -0.29 7.18
C LYS A 76 7.17 0.30 8.43
N LYS A 77 8.47 0.04 8.64
CA LYS A 77 9.24 0.61 9.77
C LYS A 77 9.33 2.13 9.71
N VAL A 78 9.60 2.69 8.53
CA VAL A 78 9.69 4.14 8.34
C VAL A 78 8.33 4.81 8.51
N ALA A 79 7.26 4.22 7.98
CA ALA A 79 5.88 4.71 8.14
C ALA A 79 5.50 4.79 9.63
N ALA A 80 5.76 3.72 10.39
CA ALA A 80 5.52 3.71 11.84
C ALA A 80 6.33 4.78 12.58
N LYS A 81 7.63 4.92 12.26
CA LYS A 81 8.50 5.94 12.88
C LYS A 81 8.02 7.37 12.61
N LEU A 82 7.50 7.61 11.41
CA LEU A 82 7.02 8.93 10.98
C LEU A 82 5.54 9.15 11.25
N ASN A 83 4.84 8.16 11.85
CA ASN A 83 3.40 8.14 12.05
C ASN A 83 2.60 8.44 10.76
N ILE A 84 3.06 7.91 9.62
CA ILE A 84 2.40 8.06 8.33
C ILE A 84 1.48 6.84 8.12
N PRO A 85 0.20 7.04 7.77
CA PRO A 85 -0.71 5.94 7.50
C PRO A 85 -0.26 5.13 6.28
N LEU A 86 -0.18 3.82 6.47
CA LEU A 86 -0.14 2.85 5.38
C LEU A 86 -1.57 2.58 4.93
N VAL A 87 -1.82 2.53 3.62
CA VAL A 87 -3.14 2.26 3.04
C VAL A 87 -3.05 1.29 1.87
N SER A 88 -4.06 0.47 1.65
CA SER A 88 -4.11 -0.38 0.46
C SER A 88 -4.43 0.42 -0.82
N PRO A 89 -4.11 -0.11 -2.01
CA PRO A 89 -4.51 0.49 -3.29
C PRO A 89 -6.03 0.68 -3.44
N GLN A 90 -6.85 -0.07 -2.69
CA GLN A 90 -8.31 0.07 -2.70
C GLN A 90 -8.75 1.49 -2.29
N TRP A 91 -8.03 2.15 -1.38
CA TRP A 91 -8.33 3.52 -0.99
C TRP A 91 -8.35 4.45 -2.21
N VAL A 92 -7.34 4.35 -3.08
CA VAL A 92 -7.26 5.14 -4.32
C VAL A 92 -8.38 4.74 -5.29
N TYR A 93 -8.61 3.44 -5.46
CA TYR A 93 -9.66 2.93 -6.34
C TYR A 93 -11.05 3.47 -5.94
N TYR A 94 -11.40 3.39 -4.66
CA TYR A 94 -12.71 3.85 -4.18
C TYR A 94 -12.79 5.38 -4.10
N CYS A 95 -11.70 6.10 -3.77
CA CYS A 95 -11.70 7.56 -3.90
C CYS A 95 -11.98 8.01 -5.33
N TYR A 96 -11.45 7.28 -6.32
CA TYR A 96 -11.73 7.52 -7.74
C TYR A 96 -13.17 7.18 -8.12
N LYS A 97 -13.64 5.99 -7.74
CA LYS A 97 -14.98 5.49 -8.08
C LYS A 97 -16.09 6.35 -7.47
N GLU A 98 -15.99 6.66 -6.18
CA GLU A 98 -16.99 7.41 -5.42
C GLU A 98 -16.83 8.93 -5.58
N LYS A 99 -15.80 9.39 -6.31
CA LYS A 99 -15.48 10.81 -6.54
C LYS A 99 -15.41 11.62 -5.23
N LYS A 100 -14.88 11.01 -4.17
CA LYS A 100 -14.82 11.57 -2.82
C LYS A 100 -13.57 11.09 -2.10
N LYS A 101 -13.00 11.91 -1.21
CA LYS A 101 -11.93 11.48 -0.31
C LYS A 101 -12.52 10.60 0.78
N LEU A 102 -12.22 9.32 0.73
CA LEU A 102 -12.65 8.35 1.73
C LEU A 102 -11.65 8.31 2.89
N ASN A 103 -12.11 7.87 4.06
CA ASN A 103 -11.25 7.76 5.24
C ASN A 103 -10.22 6.65 5.00
N HIS A 104 -8.95 6.97 5.17
CA HIS A 104 -7.85 6.03 4.92
C HIS A 104 -7.88 4.84 5.87
N SER A 105 -8.42 5.00 7.09
CA SER A 105 -8.45 3.94 8.10
C SER A 105 -9.37 2.77 7.72
N ASP A 106 -10.32 3.00 6.80
CA ASP A 106 -11.20 1.95 6.27
C ASP A 106 -10.49 1.06 5.23
N TYR A 107 -9.25 1.40 4.85
CA TYR A 107 -8.47 0.73 3.82
C TYR A 107 -7.04 0.43 4.32
N PRO A 108 -6.89 -0.42 5.36
CA PRO A 108 -5.60 -0.77 5.93
C PRO A 108 -4.69 -1.47 4.89
N PRO A 109 -3.36 -1.46 5.08
CA PRO A 109 -2.44 -2.09 4.15
C PRO A 109 -2.65 -3.61 4.13
N LEU A 110 -2.74 -4.21 2.94
CA LEU A 110 -2.80 -5.66 2.78
C LEU A 110 -1.36 -6.20 2.74
N CYS A 111 -1.01 -7.03 3.72
CA CYS A 111 0.39 -7.39 4.00
C CYS A 111 0.63 -8.90 4.03
N ILE A 112 0.52 -9.62 2.90
CA ILE A 112 1.30 -10.87 2.80
C ILE A 112 2.75 -10.46 2.61
N CYS A 113 3.46 -10.22 3.70
CA CYS A 113 4.88 -10.45 3.62
C CYS A 113 5.03 -11.98 3.57
N ALA A 114 5.61 -12.50 2.49
CA ALA A 114 6.14 -13.88 2.49
C ALA A 114 7.03 -14.12 3.72
N TYR A 115 7.53 -13.04 4.35
CA TYR A 115 8.20 -13.01 5.63
C TYR A 115 7.34 -13.33 6.86
N SER A 116 6.02 -13.11 6.94
CA SER A 116 5.25 -13.51 8.14
C SER A 116 5.17 -15.02 8.19
N LEU A 117 4.70 -15.67 7.12
CA LEU A 117 4.71 -17.13 7.04
C LEU A 117 6.13 -17.71 7.00
N GLN A 118 7.10 -17.12 6.29
CA GLN A 118 8.50 -17.58 6.37
C GLN A 118 9.11 -17.35 7.75
N ASN A 119 8.79 -16.30 8.49
CA ASN A 119 9.32 -16.09 9.85
C ASN A 119 8.62 -17.02 10.85
N ILE A 120 7.32 -17.26 10.73
CA ILE A 120 6.58 -18.24 11.54
C ILE A 120 7.15 -19.62 11.26
N VAL A 121 7.29 -20.01 9.98
CA VAL A 121 7.85 -21.29 9.56
C VAL A 121 9.34 -21.40 9.92
N MET A 122 10.16 -20.36 9.77
CA MET A 122 11.59 -20.40 10.13
C MET A 122 11.84 -20.32 11.64
N ARG A 123 10.98 -19.65 12.42
CA ARG A 123 11.04 -19.69 13.90
C ARG A 123 10.56 -21.03 14.45
N ASN A 124 9.56 -21.65 13.82
CA ASN A 124 9.03 -22.94 14.23
C ASN A 124 9.82 -24.13 13.63
N ARG A 125 10.62 -23.92 12.59
CA ARG A 125 11.69 -24.83 12.16
C ARG A 125 12.90 -24.63 13.06
N VAL A 126 12.79 -25.21 14.24
CA VAL A 126 13.79 -25.23 15.32
C VAL A 126 15.23 -25.34 14.82
N ASP A 127 16.11 -24.44 15.27
CA ASP A 127 17.56 -24.59 15.11
C ASP A 127 18.05 -25.70 16.03
N VAL A 128 18.59 -26.78 15.45
CA VAL A 128 19.09 -27.96 16.19
C VAL A 128 20.15 -27.60 17.22
N ASN A 129 20.88 -26.49 17.05
CA ASN A 129 21.87 -26.04 18.02
C ASN A 129 21.24 -25.34 19.24
N GLU A 130 20.08 -24.71 19.11
CA GLU A 130 19.31 -24.17 20.24
C GLU A 130 18.74 -25.30 21.12
N ILE A 131 18.40 -26.46 20.54
CA ILE A 131 17.91 -27.64 21.28
C ILE A 131 18.97 -28.18 22.26
N LYS A 132 20.24 -28.19 21.85
CA LYS A 132 21.35 -28.75 22.65
C LYS A 132 21.63 -27.98 23.95
N HIS A 133 21.18 -26.74 24.04
CA HIS A 133 21.40 -25.86 25.20
C HIS A 133 20.11 -25.49 25.94
N ARG A 134 18.96 -25.99 25.49
CA ARG A 134 17.67 -25.69 26.09
C ARG A 134 17.40 -26.60 27.28
N ASP A 135 16.94 -26.01 28.38
CA ASP A 135 16.39 -26.77 29.50
C ASP A 135 15.15 -27.56 29.02
N PRO A 136 15.15 -28.90 29.13
CA PRO A 136 14.03 -29.75 28.71
C PRO A 136 12.74 -29.49 29.48
N ASN A 137 12.78 -28.79 30.62
CA ASN A 137 11.60 -28.42 31.40
C ASN A 137 11.11 -26.98 31.16
N ALA A 138 11.80 -26.21 30.30
CA ALA A 138 11.36 -24.86 29.97
C ALA A 138 10.07 -24.89 29.15
N ALA A 139 9.08 -24.09 29.56
CA ALA A 139 7.82 -23.93 28.84
C ALA A 139 8.06 -23.65 27.33
N PRO A 140 7.17 -24.14 26.45
CA PRO A 140 7.17 -23.77 25.05
C PRO A 140 7.25 -22.24 24.89
N ARG A 141 8.06 -21.76 23.93
CA ARG A 141 8.25 -20.32 23.70
C ARG A 141 6.94 -19.61 23.35
N HIS A 142 6.01 -20.35 22.73
CA HIS A 142 4.63 -19.94 22.47
C HIS A 142 3.73 -21.15 22.74
N SER A 143 2.52 -20.91 23.22
CA SER A 143 1.49 -21.94 23.33
C SER A 143 1.02 -22.40 21.95
N ILE A 144 0.39 -23.58 21.86
CA ILE A 144 -0.17 -24.06 20.59
C ILE A 144 -1.26 -23.08 20.11
N GLU A 145 -2.02 -22.50 21.05
CA GLU A 145 -3.04 -21.50 20.78
C GLU A 145 -2.47 -20.24 20.11
N GLU A 146 -1.35 -19.71 20.62
CA GLU A 146 -0.69 -18.53 20.03
C GLU A 146 -0.22 -18.78 18.59
N ILE A 147 0.26 -19.98 18.29
CA ILE A 147 0.68 -20.35 16.93
C ILE A 147 -0.54 -20.44 16.00
N ILE A 148 -1.66 -20.97 16.48
CA ILE A 148 -2.91 -21.07 15.71
C ILE A 148 -3.46 -19.67 15.39
N ASP A 149 -3.47 -18.76 16.38
CA ASP A 149 -3.94 -17.38 16.19
C ASP A 149 -3.09 -16.64 15.15
N GLU A 150 -1.77 -16.81 15.18
CA GLU A 150 -0.85 -16.19 14.22
C GLU A 150 -1.05 -16.75 12.79
N LEU A 151 -1.35 -18.04 12.66
CA LEU A 151 -1.67 -18.68 11.39
C LEU A 151 -3.03 -18.24 10.84
N ASN A 152 -4.06 -18.13 11.68
CA ASN A 152 -5.38 -17.67 11.29
C ASN A 152 -5.35 -16.20 10.83
N SER A 153 -4.63 -15.33 11.55
CA SER A 153 -4.42 -13.94 11.13
C SER A 153 -3.75 -13.85 9.75
N SER A 154 -2.78 -14.74 9.48
CA SER A 154 -2.13 -14.81 8.16
C SER A 154 -3.08 -15.32 7.06
N LEU A 155 -4.02 -16.22 7.39
CA LEU A 155 -5.00 -16.75 6.44
C LEU A 155 -6.06 -15.72 6.05
N GLU A 156 -6.55 -14.92 7.02
CA GLU A 156 -7.46 -13.82 6.74
C GLU A 156 -6.85 -12.77 5.81
N GLU A 157 -5.55 -12.46 5.99
CA GLU A 157 -4.81 -11.57 5.09
C GLU A 157 -4.70 -12.15 3.66
N ILE A 158 -4.62 -13.48 3.50
CA ILE A 158 -4.60 -14.14 2.20
C ILE A 158 -5.95 -13.99 1.48
N HIS A 159 -7.06 -14.24 2.17
CA HIS A 159 -8.39 -14.14 1.58
C HIS A 159 -8.74 -12.72 1.12
N GLU A 160 -8.37 -11.68 1.89
CA GLU A 160 -8.57 -10.28 1.45
C GLU A 160 -7.73 -9.94 0.21
N ILE A 161 -6.64 -10.65 -0.03
CA ILE A 161 -5.80 -10.47 -1.22
C ILE A 161 -6.38 -11.14 -2.44
N ASP A 162 -6.93 -12.34 -2.32
CA ASP A 162 -7.60 -13.00 -3.44
C ASP A 162 -8.80 -12.18 -3.91
N LYS A 163 -9.55 -11.60 -2.96
CA LYS A 163 -10.60 -10.61 -3.25
C LYS A 163 -10.06 -9.38 -3.97
N TYR A 164 -8.91 -8.83 -3.56
CA TYR A 164 -8.28 -7.72 -4.27
C TYR A 164 -7.83 -8.09 -5.68
N ILE A 165 -7.20 -9.25 -5.86
CA ILE A 165 -6.74 -9.74 -7.17
C ILE A 165 -7.94 -9.96 -8.09
N SER A 166 -9.03 -10.54 -7.57
CA SER A 166 -10.30 -10.69 -8.29
C SER A 166 -10.83 -9.34 -8.78
N ILE A 167 -10.90 -8.33 -7.90
CA ILE A 167 -11.34 -6.97 -8.25
C ILE A 167 -10.41 -6.32 -9.30
N ALA A 168 -9.10 -6.49 -9.14
CA ALA A 168 -8.10 -5.88 -10.03
C ALA A 168 -8.03 -6.56 -11.41
N THR A 169 -8.30 -7.87 -11.48
CA THR A 169 -8.19 -8.66 -12.72
C THR A 169 -9.54 -8.91 -13.40
N GLY A 170 -10.66 -8.59 -12.74
CA GLY A 170 -12.01 -8.85 -13.26
C GLY A 170 -12.39 -10.34 -13.29
N LYS A 171 -11.63 -11.21 -12.62
CA LYS A 171 -11.92 -12.65 -12.51
C LYS A 171 -12.83 -12.91 -11.31
N ASN A 172 -13.85 -13.75 -11.46
CA ASN A 172 -14.79 -14.08 -10.39
C ASN A 172 -14.17 -15.12 -9.44
N VAL A 173 -14.40 -14.98 -8.13
CA VAL A 173 -13.76 -15.80 -7.08
C VAL A 173 -14.25 -17.26 -7.09
N GLU A 174 -15.36 -17.54 -7.76
CA GLU A 174 -15.98 -18.87 -7.83
C GLU A 174 -15.46 -19.78 -8.96
N ASP A 175 -14.56 -19.27 -9.83
CA ASP A 175 -14.00 -20.03 -10.96
C ASP A 175 -12.63 -20.68 -10.66
N MET A 176 -12.22 -20.76 -9.38
CA MET A 176 -10.93 -21.34 -8.93
C MET A 176 -11.10 -22.50 -7.96
#